data_AF-J9W8E6-F1
#
_entry.id   AF-J9W8E6-F1
#
_cell.length_a   1.000
_cell.length_b   1.000
_cell.length_c   1.000
_cell.angle_alpha   90.00
_cell.angle_beta   90.00
_cell.angle_gamma   90.00
#
_symmetry.space_group_name_H-M   'P 1'
#
loop_
_entity.id
_entity.type
_entity.pdbx_description
1 polymer ?
#
loop_
_entity_poly.entity_id
_entity_poly.type
_entity_poly.pdbx_seq_one_letter_code
_entity_poly.pdbx_strand_id
1 'polypeptide(L)'
;MGLFVVISAVMQGLSQNRRAVKFFAVGTVVKFVLQWPCTYFLGSFGPLLSTGIGLTVANWLILRYLNRHFGFEKRMLDIAFRKISKYSLFMYAAALLTVYGLNFVVQLIGNPFGRVVSLIVTLVAVLVGGVIYLYLALKSRIADMILGPRSDKLRRLLKIE
;
A
#
# COMPACT_ATOMS: atom_id res chain seq x y z
N MET A 1 -3.72 -5.85 2.77
CA MET A 1 -3.10 -7.17 2.49
C MET A 1 -1.72 -7.29 3.12
N GLY A 2 -0.72 -6.50 2.72
CA GLY A 2 0.67 -6.64 3.21
C GLY A 2 0.83 -6.64 4.73
N LEU A 3 0.18 -5.70 5.42
CA LEU A 3 0.22 -5.62 6.89
C LEU A 3 -0.31 -6.89 7.57
N PHE A 4 -1.39 -7.48 7.04
CA PHE A 4 -2.00 -8.69 7.62
C PHE A 4 -1.04 -9.88 7.56
N VAL A 5 -0.35 -10.05 6.43
CA VAL A 5 0.61 -11.14 6.25
C VAL A 5 1.76 -11.00 7.25
N VAL A 6 2.34 -9.80 7.38
CA VAL A 6 3.46 -9.54 8.30
C VAL A 6 3.05 -9.78 9.75
N ILE A 7 1.95 -9.20 10.19
CA ILE A 7 1.52 -9.32 11.59
C ILE A 7 1.06 -10.74 11.91
N SER A 8 0.40 -11.43 10.97
CA SER A 8 0.06 -12.85 11.14
C SER A 8 1.32 -13.71 11.31
N ALA A 9 2.37 -13.46 10.52
CA ALA A 9 3.65 -14.15 10.69
C ALA A 9 4.29 -13.86 12.05
N VAL A 10 4.21 -12.62 12.56
CA VAL A 10 4.68 -12.27 13.92
C VAL A 10 3.89 -13.02 15.00
N MET A 11 2.56 -13.08 14.89
CA MET A 11 1.75 -13.90 15.81
C MET A 11 2.12 -15.37 15.74
N GLN A 12 2.49 -15.84 14.55
CA GLN A 12 2.91 -17.22 14.35
C GLN A 12 4.25 -17.52 15.01
N GLY A 13 5.22 -16.60 14.91
CA GLY A 13 6.49 -16.69 15.63
C GLY A 13 6.34 -16.66 17.16
N LEU A 14 5.33 -15.96 17.67
CA LEU A 14 5.02 -15.90 19.12
C LEU A 14 4.19 -17.10 19.62
N SER A 15 4.02 -18.15 18.80
CA SER A 15 3.21 -19.33 19.12
C SER A 15 1.73 -19.02 19.43
N GLN A 16 1.19 -17.92 18.90
CA GLN A 16 -0.20 -17.47 19.12
C GLN A 16 -1.14 -17.76 17.94
N ASN A 17 -0.86 -18.80 17.15
CA ASN A 17 -1.60 -19.19 15.93
C ASN A 17 -3.11 -19.25 16.16
N ARG A 18 -3.54 -19.87 17.26
CA ARG A 18 -4.97 -20.03 17.57
C ARG A 18 -5.69 -18.70 17.76
N ARG A 19 -4.99 -17.65 18.25
CA ARG A 19 -5.55 -16.29 18.39
C ARG A 19 -5.54 -15.56 17.04
N ALA A 20 -4.50 -15.75 16.23
CA ALA A 20 -4.43 -15.19 14.88
C ALA A 20 -5.61 -15.65 14.02
N VAL A 21 -5.91 -16.95 14.06
CA VAL A 21 -7.06 -17.54 13.35
C VAL A 21 -8.38 -16.97 13.86
N LYS A 22 -8.55 -16.78 15.18
CA LYS A 22 -9.76 -16.15 15.74
C LYS A 22 -9.95 -14.72 15.24
N PHE A 23 -8.91 -13.89 15.23
CA PHE A 23 -9.01 -12.51 14.74
C PHE A 23 -9.23 -12.44 13.24
N PHE A 24 -8.63 -13.36 12.48
CA PHE A 24 -8.92 -13.51 11.05
C PHE A 24 -10.39 -13.90 10.81
N ALA A 25 -10.92 -14.85 11.58
CA ALA A 25 -12.32 -15.25 11.49
C ALA A 25 -13.26 -14.07 11.78
N VAL A 26 -12.96 -13.24 12.79
CA VAL A 26 -13.73 -12.01 13.06
C VAL A 26 -13.69 -11.06 11.85
N GLY A 27 -12.53 -10.84 11.24
CA GLY A 27 -12.41 -10.02 10.03
C GLY A 27 -13.21 -10.57 8.85
N THR A 28 -13.24 -11.90 8.70
CA THR A 28 -14.02 -12.60 7.68
C THR A 28 -15.52 -12.48 7.92
N VAL A 29 -15.99 -12.59 9.16
CA VAL A 29 -17.40 -12.38 9.52
C VAL A 29 -17.81 -10.94 9.20
N VAL A 30 -16.99 -9.96 9.61
CA VAL A 30 -17.20 -8.54 9.31
C VAL A 30 -17.26 -8.30 7.79
N LYS A 31 -16.37 -8.95 7.02
CA LYS A 31 -16.42 -8.94 5.56
C LYS A 31 -17.78 -9.44 5.06
N PHE A 32 -18.25 -10.61 5.47
CA PHE A 32 -19.52 -11.15 4.99
C PHE A 32 -20.71 -10.24 5.31
N VAL A 33 -20.74 -9.65 6.51
CA VAL A 33 -21.79 -8.71 6.93
C VAL A 33 -21.75 -7.42 6.10
N LEU A 34 -20.56 -6.85 5.87
CA LEU A 34 -20.38 -5.62 5.08
C LEU A 34 -20.47 -5.84 3.57
N GLN A 35 -20.30 -7.06 3.09
CA GLN A 35 -20.32 -7.37 1.66
C GLN A 35 -21.70 -7.15 1.06
N TRP A 36 -22.77 -7.55 1.74
CA TRP A 36 -24.15 -7.32 1.31
C TRP A 36 -24.49 -5.83 1.10
N PRO A 37 -24.31 -4.94 2.09
CA PRO A 37 -24.61 -3.52 1.91
C PRO A 37 -23.65 -2.85 0.92
N CYS A 38 -22.35 -3.18 0.93
CA CYS A 38 -21.42 -2.59 -0.01
C CYS A 38 -21.72 -2.99 -1.46
N THR A 39 -22.19 -4.22 -1.71
CA THR A 39 -22.55 -4.66 -3.07
C THR A 39 -23.82 -3.98 -3.55
N TYR A 40 -24.77 -3.71 -2.64
CA TYR A 40 -25.98 -2.96 -2.95
C TYR A 40 -25.69 -1.50 -3.37
N PHE A 41 -24.80 -0.80 -2.64
CA PHE A 41 -24.48 0.60 -2.93
C PHE A 41 -23.40 0.80 -4.01
N LEU A 42 -22.39 -0.08 -4.09
CA LEU A 42 -21.19 0.11 -4.94
C LEU A 42 -21.06 -0.94 -6.06
N GLY A 43 -22.01 -1.85 -6.20
CA GLY A 43 -22.01 -2.89 -7.24
C GLY A 43 -20.75 -3.75 -7.20
N SER A 44 -20.01 -3.79 -8.31
CA SER A 44 -18.80 -4.61 -8.47
C SER A 44 -17.63 -4.23 -7.54
N PHE A 45 -17.60 -3.01 -7.03
CA PHE A 45 -16.60 -2.56 -6.06
C PHE A 45 -16.92 -2.99 -4.62
N GLY A 46 -18.15 -3.44 -4.36
CA GLY A 46 -18.61 -3.82 -3.03
C GLY A 46 -17.78 -4.93 -2.36
N PRO A 47 -17.49 -6.05 -3.06
CA PRO A 47 -16.64 -7.12 -2.54
C PRO A 47 -15.19 -6.68 -2.26
N LEU A 48 -14.66 -5.76 -3.07
CA LEU A 48 -13.31 -5.22 -2.92
C LEU A 48 -13.20 -4.39 -1.63
N LEU A 49 -14.15 -3.47 -1.43
CA LEU A 49 -14.19 -2.62 -0.24
C LEU A 49 -14.45 -3.43 1.03
N SER A 50 -15.39 -4.37 0.98
CA SER A 50 -15.66 -5.27 2.11
C SER A 50 -14.42 -6.07 2.53
N THR A 51 -13.64 -6.57 1.57
CA THR A 51 -12.38 -7.26 1.86
C THR A 51 -11.36 -6.33 2.51
N GLY A 52 -11.25 -5.09 2.03
CA GLY A 52 -10.39 -4.07 2.62
C GLY A 52 -10.76 -3.78 4.08
N ILE A 53 -12.06 -3.62 4.37
CA ILE A 53 -12.55 -3.34 5.72
C ILE A 53 -12.34 -4.55 6.64
N GLY A 54 -12.73 -5.75 6.22
CA GLY A 54 -12.59 -6.96 7.03
C GLY A 54 -11.14 -7.22 7.44
N LEU A 55 -10.18 -7.00 6.53
CA LEU A 55 -8.76 -7.12 6.86
C LEU A 55 -8.25 -5.98 7.72
N THR A 56 -8.77 -4.76 7.56
CA THR A 56 -8.40 -3.63 8.43
C THR A 56 -8.83 -3.92 9.87
N VAL A 57 -10.04 -4.45 10.05
CA VAL A 57 -10.53 -4.88 11.37
C VAL A 57 -9.64 -6.00 11.93
N ALA A 58 -9.34 -7.05 11.15
CA ALA A 58 -8.46 -8.12 11.61
C ALA A 58 -7.07 -7.60 12.04
N ASN A 59 -6.45 -6.73 11.22
CA ASN A 59 -5.17 -6.10 11.55
C ASN A 59 -5.24 -5.30 12.85
N TRP A 60 -6.28 -4.48 13.00
CA TRP A 60 -6.45 -3.64 14.19
C TRP A 60 -6.58 -4.47 15.47
N LEU A 61 -7.36 -5.55 15.44
CA LEU A 61 -7.49 -6.49 16.55
C LEU A 61 -6.14 -7.12 16.93
N ILE A 62 -5.37 -7.57 15.93
CA ILE A 62 -4.07 -8.19 16.18
C ILE A 62 -3.07 -7.17 16.73
N LEU A 63 -2.97 -5.98 16.13
CA LEU A 63 -2.10 -4.89 16.60
C LEU A 63 -2.43 -4.51 18.04
N ARG A 64 -3.73 -4.39 18.38
CA ARG A 64 -4.17 -4.07 19.74
C ARG A 64 -3.78 -5.16 20.73
N TYR A 65 -3.93 -6.42 20.35
CA TYR A 65 -3.52 -7.57 21.17
C TYR A 65 -2.01 -7.58 21.39
N LEU A 66 -1.24 -7.44 20.31
CA LEU A 66 0.22 -7.45 20.33
C LEU A 66 0.77 -6.28 21.18
N ASN A 67 0.18 -5.10 21.03
CA ASN A 67 0.56 -3.92 21.82
C ASN A 67 0.25 -4.06 23.32
N ARG A 68 -0.83 -4.76 23.69
CA ARG A 68 -1.19 -4.97 25.11
C ARG A 68 -0.33 -6.04 25.79
N HIS A 69 0.06 -7.08 25.07
CA HIS A 69 0.76 -8.23 25.64
C HIS A 69 2.27 -8.21 25.49
N PHE A 70 2.79 -7.56 24.44
CA PHE A 70 4.22 -7.58 24.11
C PHE A 70 4.87 -6.19 24.11
N GLY A 71 4.11 -5.12 24.40
CA GLY A 71 4.62 -3.76 24.52
C GLY A 71 5.19 -3.23 23.20
N PHE A 72 4.34 -2.74 22.30
CA PHE A 72 4.80 -2.16 21.05
C PHE A 72 5.20 -0.70 21.23
N GLU A 73 6.40 -0.33 20.76
CA GLU A 73 6.85 1.05 20.76
C GLU A 73 6.12 1.85 19.66
N LYS A 74 4.95 2.38 19.99
CA LYS A 74 4.05 3.11 19.06
C LYS A 74 4.77 4.24 18.31
N ARG A 75 5.79 4.82 18.92
CA ARG A 75 6.55 5.97 18.40
C ARG A 75 7.29 5.66 17.09
N MET A 76 7.92 4.49 16.97
CA MET A 76 8.60 4.10 15.71
C MET A 76 7.60 3.81 14.60
N LEU A 77 6.48 3.13 14.91
CA LEU A 77 5.41 2.87 13.96
C LEU A 77 4.80 4.18 13.43
N ASP A 78 4.51 5.13 14.32
CA ASP A 78 3.92 6.41 13.93
C ASP A 78 4.85 7.23 13.05
N ILE A 79 6.16 7.25 13.33
CA ILE A 79 7.14 7.97 12.51
C ILE A 79 7.25 7.34 11.12
N ALA A 80 7.33 6.00 11.04
CA ALA A 80 7.39 5.28 9.77
C ALA A 80 6.12 5.48 8.97
N PHE A 81 4.94 5.36 9.59
CA PHE A 81 3.65 5.52 8.94
C PHE A 81 3.48 6.94 8.39
N ARG A 82 3.85 7.96 9.18
CA ARG A 82 3.75 9.37 8.77
C ARG A 82 4.68 9.70 7.61
N LYS A 83 5.90 9.14 7.60
CA LYS A 83 6.84 9.28 6.47
C LYS A 83 6.28 8.58 5.23
N ILE A 84 5.93 7.29 5.31
CA ILE A 84 5.41 6.50 4.19
C ILE A 84 4.15 7.14 3.60
N SER A 85 3.22 7.61 4.44
CA SER A 85 1.99 8.26 4.01
C SER A 85 2.25 9.55 3.22
N LYS A 86 3.16 10.42 3.70
CA LYS A 86 3.56 11.63 2.98
C LYS A 86 4.18 11.33 1.61
N TYR A 87 5.06 10.33 1.52
CA TYR A 87 5.67 9.95 0.24
C TYR A 87 4.69 9.29 -0.72
N SER A 88 3.79 8.46 -0.21
CA SER A 88 2.73 7.86 -1.03
C SER A 88 1.79 8.93 -1.60
N LEU A 89 1.50 9.97 -0.83
CA LEU A 89 0.68 11.09 -1.29
C LEU A 89 1.41 11.92 -2.37
N PHE A 90 2.70 12.17 -2.18
CA PHE A 90 3.51 12.87 -3.17
C PHE A 90 3.66 12.06 -4.47
N MET A 91 3.89 10.76 -4.39
CA MET A 91 3.91 9.86 -5.55
C MET A 91 2.57 9.87 -6.28
N TYR A 92 1.46 9.79 -5.54
CA TYR A 92 0.12 9.86 -6.12
C TYR A 92 -0.09 11.17 -6.89
N ALA A 93 0.27 12.31 -6.29
CA ALA A 93 0.19 13.61 -6.96
C ALA A 93 1.06 13.67 -8.24
N ALA A 94 2.30 13.18 -8.18
CA ALA A 94 3.21 13.16 -9.32
C ALA A 94 2.73 12.24 -10.44
N ALA A 95 2.22 11.06 -10.11
CA ALA A 95 1.63 10.13 -11.07
C ALA A 95 0.38 10.73 -11.71
N LEU A 96 -0.48 11.38 -10.92
CA LEU A 96 -1.69 12.03 -11.41
C LEU A 96 -1.37 13.18 -12.36
N LEU A 97 -0.38 14.02 -12.03
CA LEU A 97 0.13 15.06 -12.92
C LEU A 97 0.69 14.49 -14.22
N THR A 98 1.42 13.37 -14.14
CA THR A 98 1.97 12.70 -15.33
C THR A 98 0.85 12.17 -16.22
N VAL A 99 -0.16 11.50 -15.65
CA VAL A 99 -1.31 10.98 -16.41
C VAL A 99 -2.11 12.10 -17.05
N TYR A 100 -2.40 13.18 -16.31
CA TYR A 100 -3.13 14.33 -16.84
C TYR A 100 -2.34 15.06 -17.93
N GLY A 101 -1.05 15.30 -17.71
CA GLY A 101 -0.17 15.92 -18.71
C GLY A 101 -0.06 15.09 -19.98
N LEU A 102 0.11 13.77 -19.85
CA LEU A 102 0.21 12.87 -21.01
C LEU A 102 -1.12 12.75 -21.75
N ASN A 103 -2.26 12.69 -21.04
CA ASN A 103 -3.58 12.73 -21.68
C ASN A 103 -3.82 14.04 -22.42
N PHE A 104 -3.39 15.19 -21.88
CA PHE A 104 -3.52 16.48 -22.54
C PHE A 104 -2.71 16.54 -23.85
N VAL A 105 -1.49 16.01 -23.86
CA VAL A 105 -0.66 15.92 -25.07
C VAL A 105 -1.24 14.95 -26.09
N VAL A 106 -1.76 13.80 -25.65
CA VAL A 106 -2.38 12.80 -26.52
C VAL A 106 -3.67 13.32 -27.15
N GLN A 107 -4.48 14.07 -26.40
CA GLN A 107 -5.68 14.76 -26.92
C GLN A 107 -5.35 15.76 -28.03
N LEU A 108 -4.15 16.36 -28.03
CA LEU A 108 -3.71 17.32 -29.05
C LEU A 108 -3.28 16.65 -30.38
N ILE A 109 -2.94 15.35 -30.35
CA ILE A 109 -2.34 14.62 -31.48
C ILE A 109 -3.31 13.61 -32.13
N GLY A 110 -4.31 13.10 -31.41
CA GLY A 110 -5.30 12.18 -31.98
C GLY A 110 -6.22 11.46 -30.99
N ASN A 111 -7.18 10.69 -31.53
CA ASN A 111 -8.37 10.17 -30.84
C ASN A 111 -8.07 9.47 -29.49
N PRO A 112 -8.48 10.05 -28.33
CA PRO A 112 -8.07 9.63 -26.99
C PRO A 112 -8.71 8.32 -26.48
N PHE A 113 -9.53 7.66 -27.30
CA PHE A 113 -10.34 6.49 -26.89
C PHE A 113 -9.90 5.15 -27.50
N GLY A 114 -8.71 5.07 -28.09
CA GLY A 114 -8.13 3.79 -28.51
C GLY A 114 -7.64 2.99 -27.30
N ARG A 115 -8.17 1.77 -27.08
CA ARG A 115 -7.71 0.85 -26.01
C ARG A 115 -6.18 0.72 -25.95
N VAL A 116 -5.52 0.71 -27.11
CA VAL A 116 -4.06 0.64 -27.24
C VAL A 116 -3.36 1.91 -26.74
N VAL A 117 -3.92 3.09 -27.02
CA VAL A 117 -3.38 4.38 -26.57
C VAL A 117 -3.50 4.51 -25.04
N SER A 118 -4.64 4.12 -24.46
CA SER A 118 -4.80 4.10 -23.00
C SER A 118 -3.82 3.15 -22.32
N LEU A 119 -3.51 1.99 -22.93
CA LEU A 119 -2.51 1.06 -22.41
C LEU A 119 -1.09 1.68 -22.42
N ILE A 120 -0.71 2.33 -23.52
CA ILE A 120 0.61 2.99 -23.65
C ILE A 120 0.74 4.14 -22.63
N VAL A 121 -0.27 5.00 -22.54
CA VAL A 121 -0.30 6.10 -21.56
C VAL A 121 -0.19 5.56 -20.13
N THR A 122 -0.89 4.48 -19.82
CA THR A 122 -0.83 3.84 -18.50
C THR A 122 0.56 3.25 -18.22
N LEU A 123 1.18 2.58 -19.20
CA LEU A 123 2.53 2.01 -19.06
C LEU A 123 3.57 3.10 -18.78
N VAL A 124 3.52 4.21 -19.53
CA VAL A 124 4.41 5.34 -19.31
C VAL A 124 4.18 5.97 -17.93
N ALA A 125 2.92 6.14 -17.53
CA ALA A 125 2.58 6.66 -16.21
C ALA A 125 3.08 5.76 -15.07
N VAL A 126 2.97 4.43 -15.21
CA VAL A 126 3.48 3.46 -14.24
C VAL A 126 5.00 3.52 -14.16
N LEU A 127 5.70 3.63 -15.31
CA LEU A 127 7.16 3.76 -15.35
C LEU A 127 7.61 5.04 -14.64
N VAL A 128 7.02 6.19 -14.98
CA VAL A 128 7.37 7.48 -14.36
C VAL A 128 7.05 7.49 -12.87
N GLY A 129 5.86 7.04 -12.48
CA GLY A 129 5.47 6.92 -11.07
C GLY A 129 6.38 5.98 -10.29
N GLY A 130 6.79 4.86 -10.90
CA GLY A 130 7.72 3.90 -10.34
C GLY A 130 9.12 4.47 -10.12
N VAL A 131 9.66 5.19 -11.12
CA VAL A 131 10.98 5.85 -11.01
C VAL A 131 10.96 6.94 -9.93
N ILE A 132 9.92 7.77 -9.89
CA ILE A 132 9.76 8.82 -8.87
C ILE A 132 9.68 8.21 -7.47
N TYR A 133 8.90 7.13 -7.29
CA TYR A 133 8.80 6.43 -6.02
C TYR A 133 10.14 5.84 -5.58
N LEU A 134 10.85 5.16 -6.50
CA LEU A 134 12.16 4.58 -6.23
C LEU A 134 13.16 5.66 -5.82
N TYR A 135 13.20 6.79 -6.54
CA TYR A 135 14.05 7.93 -6.24
C TYR A 135 13.77 8.51 -4.85
N LEU A 136 12.50 8.74 -4.52
CA LEU A 136 12.09 9.27 -3.21
C LEU A 136 12.37 8.28 -2.06
N ALA A 137 12.18 6.98 -2.31
CA ALA A 137 12.48 5.92 -1.33
C ALA A 137 13.98 5.85 -1.00
N LEU A 138 14.85 6.03 -1.99
CA LEU A 138 16.32 6.07 -1.80
C LEU A 138 16.78 7.38 -1.15
N LYS A 139 16.19 8.52 -1.54
CA LYS A 139 16.55 9.83 -0.97
C LYS A 139 16.14 9.97 0.49
N SER A 140 15.01 9.38 0.87
CA SER A 140 14.45 9.50 2.23
C SER A 140 15.07 8.58 3.29
N ARG A 141 16.08 7.76 2.92
CA ARG A 141 16.69 6.72 3.78
C ARG A 141 15.68 5.73 4.38
N ILE A 142 14.46 5.66 3.87
CA ILE A 142 13.49 4.61 4.24
C ILE A 142 13.99 3.27 3.73
N ALA A 143 14.60 3.26 2.54
CA ALA A 143 15.31 2.10 2.01
C ALA A 143 16.43 1.64 2.96
N ASP A 144 17.18 2.53 3.59
CA ASP A 144 18.24 2.17 4.56
C ASP A 144 17.65 1.49 5.81
N MET A 145 16.46 1.93 6.26
CA MET A 145 15.77 1.34 7.41
C MET A 145 15.22 -0.07 7.14
N ILE A 146 14.95 -0.41 5.87
CA ILE A 146 14.34 -1.69 5.46
C ILE A 146 15.37 -2.66 4.86
N LEU A 147 16.30 -2.17 4.04
CA LEU A 147 17.32 -2.96 3.33
C LEU A 147 18.69 -2.98 4.04
N GLY A 148 18.88 -2.15 5.07
CA GLY A 148 20.16 -2.03 5.78
C GLY A 148 21.32 -1.66 4.85
N PRO A 149 22.56 -2.13 5.10
CA PRO A 149 23.76 -1.73 4.33
C PRO A 149 23.75 -2.07 2.83
N ARG A 150 22.70 -2.71 2.30
CA ARG A 150 22.52 -2.93 0.85
C ARG A 150 21.93 -1.71 0.13
N SER A 151 21.32 -0.78 0.85
CA SER A 151 20.80 0.46 0.26
C SER A 151 21.93 1.38 -0.23
N ASP A 152 23.10 1.35 0.41
CA ASP A 152 24.29 2.09 -0.02
C ASP A 152 24.79 1.64 -1.40
N LYS A 153 24.67 0.36 -1.73
CA LYS A 153 24.98 -0.14 -3.08
C LYS A 153 23.97 0.40 -4.11
N LEU A 154 22.69 0.48 -3.75
CA LEU A 154 21.65 1.02 -4.63
C LEU A 154 21.77 2.54 -4.82
N ARG A 155 22.10 3.29 -3.75
CA ARG A 155 22.42 4.73 -3.79
C ARG A 155 23.62 5.03 -4.68
N ARG A 156 24.69 4.24 -4.57
CA ARG A 156 25.88 4.35 -5.44
C ARG A 156 25.57 4.00 -6.89
N LEU A 157 24.72 2.99 -7.16
CA LEU A 157 24.36 2.61 -8.52
C LEU A 157 23.52 3.68 -9.24
N LEU A 158 22.68 4.42 -8.50
CA LEU A 158 21.84 5.50 -9.00
C LEU A 158 22.47 6.90 -8.93
N LYS A 159 23.73 7.04 -8.45
CA LYS A 159 24.43 8.34 -8.27
C LYS A 159 23.59 9.38 -7.51
N ILE A 160 22.93 8.96 -6.44
CA ILE A 160 22.23 9.87 -5.53
C ILE A 160 23.02 9.83 -4.22
N GLU A 161 23.90 10.81 -4.01
CA GLU A 161 24.55 11.05 -2.70
C GLU A 161 23.52 11.51 -1.65
#